data_AF-A0A2N2SDN8-F1
#
_entry.id   AF-A0A2N2SDN8-F1
#
_cell.length_a   1.000
_cell.length_b   1.000
_cell.length_c   1.000
_cell.angle_alpha   90.00
_cell.angle_beta   90.00
_cell.angle_gamma   90.00
#
_symmetry.space_group_name_H-M   'P 1'
#
loop_
_entity.id
_entity.type
_entity.pdbx_description
1 polymer ?
#
loop_
_entity_poly.entity_id
_entity_poly.type
_entity_poly.pdbx_seq_one_letter_code
_entity_poly.pdbx_strand_id
1 'polypeptide(L)' 'MAATDSKPVILVFGDSLSAAYGIPREQGWVALLQQQLDQQPAKRQVINASISGETT' A
#
# COMPACT_ATOMS: atom_id res chain seq x y z
N MET A 1 5.45 25.48 16.66
CA MET A 1 5.44 25.27 15.19
C MET A 1 5.39 23.77 14.96
N ALA A 2 4.26 23.21 14.49
CA ALA A 2 4.16 21.78 14.22
C ALA A 2 4.87 21.50 12.89
N ALA A 3 5.93 20.71 12.91
CA ALA A 3 6.55 20.21 11.69
C ALA A 3 5.54 19.28 11.01
N THR A 4 5.08 19.64 9.82
CA THR A 4 4.30 18.72 8.98
C THR A 4 5.27 17.64 8.51
N ASP A 5 5.35 16.54 9.26
CA ASP A 5 6.05 15.31 8.88
C ASP A 5 5.28 14.66 7.72
N SER A 6 5.30 15.32 6.56
CA SER A 6 4.67 14.86 5.33
C SER A 6 5.50 13.69 4.79
N LYS A 7 5.35 12.52 5.41
CA LYS A 7 5.90 11.28 4.88
C LYS A 7 5.37 11.09 3.46
N PRO A 8 6.23 10.76 2.49
CA PRO A 8 5.79 10.48 1.13
C PRO A 8 4.74 9.37 1.16
N VAL A 9 3.56 9.65 0.58
CA VAL A 9 2.46 8.70 0.48
C VAL A 9 2.50 8.06 -0.91
N ILE A 10 2.49 6.73 -0.94
CA ILE A 10 2.39 5.91 -2.14
C ILE A 10 0.95 5.38 -2.21
N LEU A 11 0.20 5.83 -3.20
CA LEU A 11 -1.12 5.28 -3.48
C LEU A 11 -0.99 4.11 -4.45
N VAL A 12 -1.47 2.94 -4.07
CA VAL A 12 -1.63 1.80 -4.97
C VAL A 12 -3.07 1.75 -5.42
N PHE A 13 -3.28 2.03 -6.70
CA PHE A 13 -4.56 1.88 -7.38
C PHE A 13 -4.41 0.79 -8.43
N GLY A 14 -5.31 -0.19 -8.44
CA GLY A 14 -5.14 -1.39 -9.25
C GLY A 14 -6.29 -2.37 -9.08
N ASP A 15 -6.10 -3.56 -9.65
CA ASP A 15 -7.08 -4.61 -9.78
C ASP A 15 -7.06 -5.62 -8.60
N SER A 16 -7.65 -6.79 -8.83
CA SER A 16 -7.78 -7.89 -7.87
C SER A 16 -6.45 -8.38 -7.28
N LEU A 17 -5.35 -8.33 -8.04
CA LEU A 17 -4.02 -8.70 -7.55
C LEU A 17 -3.54 -7.75 -6.45
N SER A 18 -3.78 -6.46 -6.64
CA SER A 18 -3.42 -5.41 -5.66
C SER A 18 -4.37 -5.42 -4.47
N ALA A 19 -5.62 -5.82 -4.67
CA ALA A 19 -6.59 -6.03 -3.61
C ALA A 19 -6.36 -7.32 -2.77
N ALA A 20 -5.36 -8.14 -3.13
CA ALA A 20 -5.06 -9.42 -2.50
C ALA A 20 -6.25 -10.41 -2.58
N TYR A 21 -6.90 -10.49 -3.74
CA TYR A 21 -8.07 -11.35 -3.92
C TYR A 21 -7.75 -12.83 -3.68
N GLY A 22 -8.53 -13.49 -2.83
CA GLY A 22 -8.37 -14.91 -2.50
C GLY A 22 -7.29 -15.24 -1.46
N ILE A 23 -6.60 -14.24 -0.90
CA ILE A 23 -5.61 -14.41 0.17
C ILE A 23 -5.77 -13.33 1.25
N PRO A 24 -5.18 -13.50 2.46
CA PRO A 24 -5.14 -12.44 3.45
C PRO A 24 -4.43 -11.19 2.90
N ARG A 25 -4.99 -10.00 3.15
CA ARG A 25 -4.41 -8.72 2.67
C ARG A 25 -2.96 -8.50 3.10
N GLU A 26 -2.59 -9.01 4.26
CA GLU A 26 -1.24 -8.96 4.82
C GLU A 26 -0.23 -9.77 4.00
N GLN A 27 -0.69 -10.77 3.25
CA GLN A 27 0.12 -11.58 2.35
C GLN A 27 0.14 -10.99 0.92
N GLY A 28 -0.66 -9.97 0.65
CA GLY A 28 -0.66 -9.26 -0.62
C GLY A 28 0.61 -8.43 -0.80
N TRP A 29 1.05 -8.29 -2.05
CA TRP A 29 2.28 -7.59 -2.38
C TRP A 29 2.30 -6.13 -1.89
N VAL A 30 1.14 -5.47 -1.79
CA VAL A 30 1.03 -4.09 -1.28
C VAL A 30 1.37 -4.01 0.20
N ALA A 31 0.95 -5.01 1.00
CA ALA A 31 1.29 -5.09 2.41
C ALA A 31 2.77 -5.44 2.61
N LEU A 32 3.31 -6.37 1.80
CA LEU A 32 4.73 -6.71 1.80
C LEU A 32 5.59 -5.50 1.40
N LEU A 33 5.12 -4.69 0.45
CA LEU A 33 5.77 -3.44 0.05
C LEU A 33 5.79 -2.44 1.21
N GLN A 34 4.69 -2.27 1.95
CA GLN A 34 4.66 -1.43 3.14
C GLN A 34 5.70 -1.91 4.17
N GLN A 35 5.71 -3.22 4.45
CA GLN A 35 6.69 -3.80 5.39
C GLN A 35 8.13 -3.54 4.96
N GLN A 36 8.44 -3.69 3.66
CA GLN A 36 9.78 -3.42 3.14
C GLN A 36 10.16 -1.93 3.23
N LEU A 37 9.19 -1.03 3.00
CA LEU A 37 9.39 0.42 3.11
C LEU A 37 9.56 0.88 4.56
N ASP A 38 8.92 0.20 5.51
CA ASP A 38 9.10 0.47 6.94
C ASP A 38 10.50 0.11 7.43
N GLN A 39 11.20 -0.82 6.76
CA GLN A 39 12.60 -1.13 7.03
C GLN A 39 13.58 -0.10 6.44
N GLN A 40 13.11 0.82 5.58
CA GLN A 40 13.96 1.86 5.01
C GLN A 40 14.00 3.10 5.92
N PRO A 41 15.14 3.83 5.97
CA PRO A 41 15.26 5.06 6.74
C PRO A 41 14.28 6.16 6.30
N ALA A 42 13.84 6.10 5.04
CA ALA A 42 12.76 6.93 4.51
C ALA A 42 11.42 6.23 4.72
N LYS A 43 10.79 6.44 5.89
CA LYS A 43 9.45 5.91 6.18
C LYS A 43 8.43 6.50 5.18
N ARG A 44 7.85 5.64 4.35
CA ARG A 44 6.80 5.97 3.40
C ARG A 44 5.52 5.25 3.80
N GLN A 45 4.38 5.90 3.58
CA GLN A 45 3.09 5.31 3.83
C GLN A 45 2.51 4.80 2.50
N VAL A 46 2.10 3.55 2.47
CA VAL A 46 1.43 2.90 1.34
C VAL A 46 -0.06 2.83 1.66
N ILE A 47 -0.87 3.39 0.78
CA ILE A 47 -2.32 3.33 0.86
C ILE A 47 -2.79 2.45 -0.30
N ASN A 48 -3.41 1.32 0.03
CA ASN A 48 -4.02 0.45 -0.95
C ASN A 48 -5.47 0.90 -1.23
N ALA A 49 -5.71 1.46 -2.41
CA ALA A 49 -7.03 1.87 -2.91
C ALA A 49 -7.54 0.93 -4.02
N SER A 50 -6.96 -0.25 -4.16
CA SER A 50 -7.41 -1.25 -5.12
C SER A 50 -8.73 -1.88 -4.69
N ILE A 51 -9.62 -2.07 -5.66
CA ILE A 51 -10.96 -2.62 -5.46
C ILE A 51 -11.04 -3.93 -6.25
N SER A 52 -11.36 -5.03 -5.58
CA SER A 52 -11.78 -6.27 -6.27
C SER A 52 -13.19 -6.06 -6.81
N GLY A 53 -13.33 -5.63 -8.06
CA GLY A 53 -14.68 -5.34 -8.57
C GLY A 53 -14.85 -5.11 -10.06
N GLU A 54 -13.83 -4.73 -10.82
CA GLU A 54 -14.04 -4.36 -12.22
C GLU A 54 -13.08 -5.12 -13.14
N THR A 55 -13.59 -6.20 -13.73
CA THR A 55 -13.23 -6.54 -15.11
C THR A 55 -13.48 -5.29 -15.95
N THR A 56 -12.42 -4.71 -16.51
CA THR A 56 -12.54 -3.79 -17.65
C THR A 56 -13.12 -4.52 -18.86
#